data_AF-A0A1E1KXW1-F1
#
_entry.id   AF-A0A1E1KXW1-F1
#
_cell.length_a   1.000
_cell.length_b   1.000
_cell.length_c   1.000
_cell.angle_alpha   90.00
_cell.angle_beta   90.00
_cell.angle_gamma   90.00
#
_symmetry.space_group_name_H-M   'P 1'
#
loop_
_entity.id
_entity.type
_entity.pdbx_description
1 polymer ?
#
loop_
_entity_poly.entity_id
_entity_poly.type
_entity_poly.pdbx_seq_one_letter_code
_entity_poly.pdbx_strand_id
1 'polypeptide(L)'
;MAPKGQKFELKTAKGTKDWEGKDMVIRDKIFSTITEVFKRHGAVTIDTPVFELKEILSGKYGEDSKLIYDLADQGGEICSLRYDLTVPFARWLAMNRDVQNIKRYHIAKVYRRDQPAMTKGRMREFYQCDFDIAGTYDPMLPDAEVIRITTEVFEGLGWKGSYTIKLNHRKILDGIFEVCGVPSDKIRTISSAVDKLDKLPWAEVRKEMTKEKGLEPEIADRIGEYVVLKGQKDLLDKLKADERLAANESMKAGIADMELLFEYLEAFRALDNVSFDLSLARGLDYYTGLIYEVITEGSSGSVPVATSPTTAAAPPKSSKKPSKVGAEADEDRSADPSVGVGSVAAGGRYDKLVGMFSGKNQIPCVGISFGVDRIFSITKARMAAEKNAVQVRNNEVDVFVMAFGGKGFTGLLKERMNICSRLWEAGIKAEFLYKVKPKLPNQFKAAEVNGVPFTIVIGEDEVAQGKVKIKEMGLREGHPEKEGIMVNLVDVAAEVKSRLRRKADLDGLFQEAEGLRVVDGIKGEAEKIASVESAAPVARTEEAPAEPSLDTSTAPAADDATVSESKKAADASPESLESIGAVPAS
;
A
#
# COMPACT_ATOMS: atom_id res chain seq x y z
N MET A 1 -30.04 36.52 -30.96
CA MET A 1 -28.76 35.80 -30.99
C MET A 1 -29.01 34.42 -30.42
N ALA A 2 -28.78 33.35 -31.19
CA ALA A 2 -28.80 32.00 -30.62
C ALA A 2 -27.73 31.93 -29.51
N PRO A 3 -28.00 31.28 -28.36
CA PRO A 3 -26.97 31.11 -27.33
C PRO A 3 -25.75 30.45 -27.99
N LYS A 4 -24.58 31.08 -27.84
CA LYS A 4 -23.31 30.45 -28.24
C LYS A 4 -23.29 29.08 -27.58
N GLY A 5 -23.31 28.03 -28.40
CA GLY A 5 -23.31 26.65 -27.93
C GLY A 5 -22.23 26.48 -26.87
N GLN A 6 -22.60 25.97 -25.71
CA GLN A 6 -21.68 25.68 -24.62
C GLN A 6 -20.57 24.81 -25.20
N LYS A 7 -19.33 25.30 -25.19
CA LYS A 7 -18.19 24.59 -25.80
C LYS A 7 -18.01 23.30 -25.01
N PHE A 8 -18.31 22.15 -25.63
CA PHE A 8 -18.13 20.84 -25.02
C PHE A 8 -16.64 20.62 -24.76
N GLU A 9 -16.29 20.44 -23.49
CA GLU A 9 -14.92 20.16 -23.04
C GLU A 9 -14.84 18.70 -22.59
N LEU A 10 -14.02 17.90 -23.28
CA LEU A 10 -13.78 16.51 -22.90
C LEU A 10 -12.81 16.47 -21.72
N LYS A 11 -13.32 16.13 -20.54
CA LYS A 11 -12.53 16.01 -19.30
C LYS A 11 -13.14 15.01 -18.33
N THR A 12 -12.33 14.51 -17.41
CA THR A 12 -12.81 13.80 -16.21
C THR A 12 -13.44 14.78 -15.23
N ALA A 13 -14.21 14.26 -14.27
CA ALA A 13 -14.75 15.06 -13.19
C ALA A 13 -13.62 15.68 -12.35
N LYS A 14 -13.86 16.87 -11.79
CA LYS A 14 -12.86 17.55 -10.97
C LYS A 14 -12.40 16.66 -9.82
N GLY A 15 -11.09 16.50 -9.69
CA GLY A 15 -10.50 15.68 -8.64
C GLY A 15 -10.53 14.18 -8.91
N THR A 16 -10.86 13.75 -10.14
CA THR A 16 -10.74 12.36 -10.60
C THR A 16 -9.77 12.28 -11.78
N LYS A 17 -9.16 11.12 -11.98
CA LYS A 17 -8.22 10.90 -13.09
C LYS A 17 -8.30 9.47 -13.63
N ASP A 18 -8.00 9.34 -14.90
CA ASP A 18 -7.73 8.05 -15.52
C ASP A 18 -6.32 7.58 -15.14
N TRP A 19 -6.13 6.26 -15.12
CA TRP A 19 -4.86 5.62 -14.82
C TRP A 19 -4.42 4.81 -16.04
N GLU A 20 -3.17 4.97 -16.47
CA GLU A 20 -2.65 4.31 -17.68
C GLU A 20 -1.15 4.01 -17.60
N GLY A 21 -0.69 3.10 -18.47
CA GLY A 21 0.72 2.79 -18.66
C GLY A 21 1.44 2.41 -17.35
N LYS A 22 2.62 3.01 -17.13
CA LYS A 22 3.47 2.73 -15.96
C LYS A 22 2.78 3.05 -14.64
N ASP A 23 1.83 3.98 -14.63
CA ASP A 23 1.13 4.35 -13.39
C ASP A 23 0.26 3.19 -12.90
N MET A 24 -0.36 2.43 -13.80
CA MET A 24 -1.09 1.21 -13.44
C MET A 24 -0.16 0.13 -12.89
N VAL A 25 1.00 -0.09 -13.52
CA VAL A 25 1.97 -1.10 -13.07
C VAL A 25 2.49 -0.82 -11.66
N ILE A 26 2.84 0.43 -11.37
CA ILE A 26 3.27 0.83 -10.01
C ILE A 26 2.12 0.64 -9.01
N ARG A 27 0.89 1.00 -9.40
CA ARG A 27 -0.29 0.85 -8.53
C ARG A 27 -0.59 -0.61 -8.23
N ASP A 28 -0.52 -1.49 -9.22
CA ASP A 28 -0.73 -2.93 -9.07
C ASP A 28 0.37 -3.54 -8.18
N LYS A 29 1.61 -3.05 -8.28
CA LYS A 29 2.67 -3.44 -7.35
C LYS A 29 2.37 -3.01 -5.91
N ILE A 30 1.85 -1.79 -5.71
CA ILE A 30 1.44 -1.31 -4.38
C ILE A 30 0.30 -2.20 -3.83
N PHE A 31 -0.74 -2.47 -4.62
CA PHE A 31 -1.86 -3.30 -4.19
C PHE A 31 -1.43 -4.73 -3.88
N SER A 32 -0.59 -5.35 -4.71
CA SER A 32 -0.11 -6.72 -4.48
C SER A 32 0.71 -6.80 -3.19
N THR A 33 1.68 -5.91 -2.98
CA THR A 33 2.46 -5.85 -1.74
C THR A 33 1.55 -5.71 -0.50
N ILE A 34 0.60 -4.77 -0.52
CA ILE A 34 -0.33 -4.58 0.61
C ILE A 34 -1.18 -5.84 0.84
N THR A 35 -1.73 -6.42 -0.24
CA THR A 35 -2.59 -7.61 -0.16
C THR A 35 -1.82 -8.83 0.36
N GLU A 36 -0.56 -9.00 -0.03
CA GLU A 36 0.30 -10.08 0.45
C GLU A 36 0.53 -9.99 1.97
N VAL A 37 0.79 -8.79 2.50
CA VAL A 37 0.90 -8.58 3.94
C VAL A 37 -0.43 -8.86 4.64
N PHE A 38 -1.55 -8.36 4.13
CA PHE A 38 -2.87 -8.62 4.73
C PHE A 38 -3.20 -10.12 4.78
N LYS A 39 -2.90 -10.86 3.69
CA LYS A 39 -3.08 -12.31 3.64
C LYS A 39 -2.12 -13.05 4.57
N ARG A 40 -0.88 -12.59 4.71
CA ARG A 40 0.10 -13.15 5.67
C ARG A 40 -0.39 -13.07 7.10
N HIS A 41 -1.14 -12.02 7.43
CA HIS A 41 -1.80 -11.85 8.74
C HIS A 41 -3.16 -12.55 8.85
N GLY A 42 -3.55 -13.35 7.85
CA GLY A 42 -4.76 -14.18 7.90
C GLY A 42 -6.07 -13.41 7.71
N ALA A 43 -6.03 -12.20 7.14
CA ALA A 43 -7.26 -11.45 6.87
C ALA A 43 -8.03 -12.02 5.69
N VAL A 44 -9.35 -12.10 5.85
CA VAL A 44 -10.28 -12.41 4.75
C VAL A 44 -10.68 -11.13 4.02
N THR A 45 -11.14 -11.25 2.77
CA THR A 45 -11.64 -10.10 2.02
C THR A 45 -13.16 -10.01 2.11
N ILE A 46 -13.68 -8.78 2.16
CA ILE A 46 -15.10 -8.48 1.90
C ILE A 46 -15.17 -7.41 0.82
N ASP A 47 -16.37 -7.21 0.26
CA ASP A 47 -16.67 -6.05 -0.57
C ASP A 47 -18.07 -5.51 -0.22
N THR A 48 -18.27 -4.22 -0.38
CA THR A 48 -19.54 -3.54 -0.11
C THR A 48 -19.94 -2.70 -1.32
N PRO A 49 -21.25 -2.40 -1.49
CA PRO A 49 -21.70 -1.48 -2.51
C PRO A 49 -20.96 -0.12 -2.46
N VAL A 50 -20.85 0.54 -3.62
CA VAL A 50 -20.17 1.84 -3.73
C VAL A 50 -20.96 2.98 -3.08
N PHE A 51 -22.28 2.82 -2.96
CA PHE A 51 -23.18 3.71 -2.25
C PHE A 51 -23.85 2.99 -1.09
N GLU A 52 -24.12 3.74 -0.04
CA GLU A 52 -24.88 3.31 1.14
C GLU A 52 -26.14 4.16 1.23
N LEU A 53 -27.13 3.71 2.00
CA LEU A 53 -28.24 4.58 2.38
C LEU A 53 -27.68 5.82 3.09
N LYS A 54 -28.19 7.01 2.76
CA LYS A 54 -27.67 8.28 3.28
C LYS A 54 -27.69 8.33 4.81
N GLU A 55 -28.69 7.72 5.43
CA GLU A 55 -28.81 7.63 6.89
C GLU A 55 -27.68 6.83 7.55
N ILE A 56 -27.10 5.84 6.86
CA ILE A 56 -25.98 5.04 7.37
C ILE A 56 -24.71 5.90 7.53
N LEU A 57 -24.53 6.87 6.63
CA LEU A 57 -23.38 7.77 6.62
C LEU A 57 -23.59 9.03 7.48
N SER A 58 -24.85 9.35 7.82
CA SER A 58 -25.20 10.60 8.49
C SER A 58 -24.73 10.61 9.96
N GLY A 59 -24.07 11.70 10.36
CA GLY A 59 -23.64 11.92 11.75
C GLY A 59 -22.47 11.06 12.21
N LYS A 60 -21.76 10.36 11.31
CA LYS A 60 -20.61 9.50 11.66
C LYS A 60 -19.25 10.20 11.53
N TYR A 61 -19.20 11.29 10.78
CA TYR A 61 -17.94 11.93 10.36
C TYR A 61 -17.77 13.36 10.89
N GLY A 62 -18.58 13.81 11.84
CA GLY A 62 -18.50 15.17 12.37
C GLY A 62 -18.62 16.24 11.27
N GLU A 63 -17.70 17.20 11.26
CA GLU A 63 -17.63 18.29 10.27
C GLU A 63 -17.45 17.78 8.83
N ASP A 64 -16.80 16.63 8.64
CA ASP A 64 -16.50 16.04 7.33
C ASP A 64 -17.76 15.49 6.64
N SER A 65 -18.87 15.33 7.35
CA SER A 65 -20.15 14.86 6.78
C SER A 65 -20.63 15.75 5.63
N LYS A 66 -20.22 17.02 5.59
CA LYS A 66 -20.54 17.98 4.50
C LYS A 66 -19.87 17.66 3.17
N LEU A 67 -18.86 16.79 3.19
CA LEU A 67 -18.06 16.43 2.03
C LEU A 67 -18.56 15.17 1.31
N ILE A 68 -19.69 14.60 1.72
CA ILE A 68 -20.27 13.40 1.11
C ILE A 68 -20.91 13.75 -0.24
N TYR A 69 -20.78 12.82 -1.20
CA TYR A 69 -21.49 12.86 -2.47
C TYR A 69 -22.87 12.20 -2.34
N ASP A 70 -23.94 12.97 -2.49
CA ASP A 70 -25.31 12.46 -2.55
C ASP A 70 -25.69 12.11 -3.99
N LEU A 71 -26.44 11.02 -4.16
CA LEU A 71 -27.07 10.69 -5.44
C LEU A 71 -28.32 11.54 -5.64
N ALA A 72 -28.70 11.76 -6.90
CA ALA A 72 -29.94 12.44 -7.23
C ALA A 72 -31.14 11.60 -6.75
N ASP A 73 -32.16 12.27 -6.21
CA ASP A 73 -33.45 11.63 -5.92
C ASP A 73 -34.15 11.32 -7.24
N GLN A 74 -34.44 10.04 -7.45
CA GLN A 74 -35.13 9.51 -8.62
C GLN A 74 -36.40 8.73 -8.23
N GLY A 75 -36.95 8.96 -7.04
CA GLY A 75 -38.18 8.33 -6.54
C GLY A 75 -37.97 7.02 -5.77
N GLY A 76 -36.75 6.76 -5.29
CA GLY A 76 -36.38 5.56 -4.55
C GLY A 76 -35.69 5.87 -3.21
N GLU A 77 -34.86 4.95 -2.75
CA GLU A 77 -34.05 5.14 -1.54
C GLU A 77 -33.01 6.25 -1.72
N ILE A 78 -32.83 7.09 -0.69
CA ILE A 78 -31.86 8.18 -0.73
C ILE A 78 -30.49 7.63 -0.37
N CYS A 79 -29.58 7.64 -1.35
CA CYS A 79 -28.26 7.06 -1.24
C CYS A 79 -27.15 8.11 -1.36
N SER A 80 -26.00 7.78 -0.79
CA SER A 80 -24.78 8.58 -0.87
C SER A 80 -23.58 7.67 -1.16
N LEU A 81 -22.59 8.17 -1.89
CA LEU A 81 -21.33 7.44 -2.10
C LEU A 81 -20.59 7.28 -0.77
N ARG A 82 -19.97 6.12 -0.57
CA ARG A 82 -19.20 5.84 0.65
C ARG A 82 -18.01 6.81 0.79
N TYR A 83 -17.90 7.42 1.98
CA TYR A 83 -16.84 8.36 2.35
C TYR A 83 -15.54 7.65 2.77
N ASP A 84 -15.70 6.48 3.39
CA ASP A 84 -14.64 5.55 3.79
C ASP A 84 -15.10 4.08 3.63
N LEU A 85 -14.28 3.13 4.09
CA LEU A 85 -14.64 1.70 4.16
C LEU A 85 -14.98 1.23 5.60
N THR A 86 -14.66 2.01 6.63
CA THR A 86 -14.92 1.71 8.04
C THR A 86 -16.41 1.67 8.37
N VAL A 87 -17.17 2.69 7.93
CA VAL A 87 -18.62 2.76 8.22
C VAL A 87 -19.39 1.67 7.47
N PRO A 88 -19.15 1.42 6.17
CA PRO A 88 -19.68 0.23 5.48
C PRO A 88 -19.38 -1.09 6.20
N PHE A 89 -18.17 -1.23 6.77
CA PHE A 89 -17.80 -2.42 7.55
C PHE A 89 -18.56 -2.53 8.87
N ALA A 90 -18.71 -1.43 9.61
CA ALA A 90 -19.49 -1.43 10.85
C ALA A 90 -20.97 -1.78 10.61
N ARG A 91 -21.57 -1.24 9.53
CA ARG A 91 -22.90 -1.65 9.07
C ARG A 91 -22.92 -3.14 8.68
N TRP A 92 -21.89 -3.64 8.00
CA TRP A 92 -21.78 -5.05 7.61
C TRP A 92 -21.81 -5.98 8.83
N LEU A 93 -21.02 -5.67 9.86
CA LEU A 93 -21.02 -6.42 11.11
C LEU A 93 -22.40 -6.38 11.79
N ALA A 94 -23.04 -5.21 11.84
CA ALA A 94 -24.36 -5.08 12.47
C ALA A 94 -25.47 -5.87 11.74
N MET A 95 -25.38 -6.00 10.41
CA MET A 95 -26.31 -6.81 9.61
C MET A 95 -26.03 -8.32 9.71
N ASN A 96 -24.77 -8.71 9.84
CA ASN A 96 -24.35 -10.12 9.91
C ASN A 96 -24.12 -10.54 11.37
N ARG A 97 -25.21 -10.66 12.13
CA ARG A 97 -25.17 -10.83 13.59
C ARG A 97 -24.44 -12.07 14.09
N ASP A 98 -24.27 -13.09 13.25
CA ASP A 98 -23.54 -14.31 13.61
C ASP A 98 -22.01 -14.09 13.60
N VAL A 99 -21.54 -13.00 12.99
CA VAL A 99 -20.12 -12.64 12.93
C VAL A 99 -19.79 -11.72 14.11
N GLN A 100 -19.24 -12.31 15.17
CA GLN A 100 -18.79 -11.57 16.37
C GLN A 100 -17.28 -11.26 16.34
N ASN A 101 -16.54 -11.97 15.50
CA ASN A 101 -15.11 -11.82 15.32
C ASN A 101 -14.73 -11.99 13.85
N ILE A 102 -13.93 -11.06 13.33
CA ILE A 102 -13.41 -11.14 11.96
C ILE A 102 -12.14 -10.31 11.85
N LYS A 103 -11.16 -10.83 11.11
CA LYS A 103 -10.02 -10.07 10.63
C LYS A 103 -10.18 -9.92 9.13
N ARG A 104 -10.34 -8.69 8.65
CA ARG A 104 -10.67 -8.44 7.25
C ARG A 104 -9.80 -7.38 6.61
N TYR A 105 -9.63 -7.47 5.30
CA TYR A 105 -9.18 -6.36 4.48
C TYR A 105 -10.22 -5.99 3.41
N HIS A 106 -10.20 -4.73 2.98
CA HIS A 106 -11.05 -4.22 1.91
C HIS A 106 -10.28 -3.18 1.10
N ILE A 107 -10.14 -3.40 -0.21
CA ILE A 107 -9.42 -2.50 -1.11
C ILE A 107 -10.43 -1.94 -2.10
N ALA A 108 -10.75 -0.65 -1.97
CA ALA A 108 -11.82 -0.06 -2.73
C ALA A 108 -11.67 1.46 -2.89
N LYS A 109 -12.34 2.00 -3.92
CA LYS A 109 -12.48 3.45 -4.08
C LYS A 109 -13.44 4.05 -3.05
N VAL A 110 -13.13 5.26 -2.62
CA VAL A 110 -13.97 6.11 -1.77
C VAL A 110 -14.06 7.52 -2.33
N TYR A 111 -15.07 8.27 -1.88
CA TYR A 111 -15.48 9.51 -2.51
C TYR A 111 -15.61 10.65 -1.51
N ARG A 112 -14.84 11.72 -1.69
CA ARG A 112 -14.84 12.90 -0.81
C ARG A 112 -14.85 14.17 -1.64
N ARG A 113 -15.76 15.10 -1.36
CA ARG A 113 -15.86 16.42 -2.03
C ARG A 113 -14.81 17.42 -1.57
N ASP A 114 -13.62 16.92 -1.23
CA ASP A 114 -12.52 17.72 -0.74
C ASP A 114 -11.93 18.63 -1.83
N GLN A 115 -11.11 19.61 -1.44
CA GLN A 115 -10.37 20.43 -2.40
C GLN A 115 -9.15 19.64 -2.91
N PRO A 116 -9.08 19.32 -4.22
CA PRO A 116 -8.03 18.47 -4.74
C PRO A 116 -6.66 19.17 -4.76
N ALA A 117 -5.61 18.36 -4.58
CA ALA A 117 -4.22 18.67 -4.88
C ALA A 117 -3.64 17.43 -5.57
N MET A 118 -3.89 17.32 -6.88
CA MET A 118 -3.75 16.07 -7.64
C MET A 118 -2.32 15.54 -7.66
N THR A 119 -1.30 16.40 -7.81
CA THR A 119 0.11 15.98 -7.81
C THR A 119 0.60 15.52 -6.44
N LYS A 120 -0.17 15.81 -5.39
CA LYS A 120 0.09 15.43 -4.00
C LYS A 120 -0.78 14.26 -3.54
N GLY A 121 -1.53 13.64 -4.46
CA GLY A 121 -2.39 12.49 -4.17
C GLY A 121 -3.68 12.82 -3.41
N ARG A 122 -4.03 14.12 -3.26
CA ARG A 122 -5.32 14.52 -2.66
C ARG A 122 -6.37 14.64 -3.77
N MET A 123 -7.24 13.66 -3.86
CA MET A 123 -8.24 13.51 -4.92
C MET A 123 -9.65 13.43 -4.33
N ARG A 124 -10.67 13.51 -5.19
CA ARG A 124 -12.07 13.32 -4.81
C ARG A 124 -12.57 11.89 -4.96
N GLU A 125 -11.97 11.14 -5.88
CA GLU A 125 -12.07 9.68 -5.98
C GLU A 125 -10.67 9.12 -5.79
N PHE A 126 -10.47 8.22 -4.84
CA PHE A 126 -9.18 7.59 -4.56
C PHE A 126 -9.38 6.24 -3.86
N TYR A 127 -8.34 5.40 -3.82
CA TYR A 127 -8.39 4.12 -3.14
C TYR A 127 -7.99 4.24 -1.67
N GLN A 128 -8.72 3.50 -0.85
CA GLN A 128 -8.31 3.09 0.46
C GLN A 128 -8.01 1.58 0.44
N CYS A 129 -6.97 1.17 1.16
CA CYS A 129 -6.76 -0.23 1.53
C CYS A 129 -6.93 -0.34 3.03
N ASP A 130 -8.05 -0.90 3.47
CA ASP A 130 -8.38 -0.99 4.89
C ASP A 130 -8.07 -2.39 5.40
N PHE A 131 -7.55 -2.48 6.62
CA PHE A 131 -7.37 -3.71 7.38
C PHE A 131 -7.94 -3.50 8.78
N ASP A 132 -8.82 -4.40 9.22
CA ASP A 132 -9.51 -4.26 10.49
C ASP A 132 -9.65 -5.60 11.21
N ILE A 133 -9.49 -5.55 12.54
CA ILE A 133 -9.72 -6.65 13.46
C ILE A 133 -10.92 -6.27 14.32
N ALA A 134 -12.00 -7.03 14.19
CA ALA A 134 -13.21 -6.91 14.98
C ALA A 134 -13.36 -8.11 15.92
N GLY A 135 -13.81 -7.85 17.14
CA GLY A 135 -14.04 -8.86 18.18
C GLY A 135 -13.51 -8.43 19.54
N THR A 136 -13.84 -9.22 20.56
CA THR A 136 -13.33 -9.03 21.93
C THR A 136 -12.08 -9.88 22.12
N TYR A 137 -10.97 -9.22 22.46
CA TYR A 137 -9.67 -9.83 22.67
C TYR A 137 -9.00 -9.21 23.89
N ASP A 138 -7.89 -9.79 24.34
CA ASP A 138 -7.08 -9.20 25.39
C ASP A 138 -6.50 -7.85 24.94
N PRO A 139 -6.29 -6.91 25.89
CA PRO A 139 -5.93 -5.54 25.58
C PRO A 139 -4.67 -5.43 24.70
N MET A 140 -4.72 -4.50 23.75
CA MET A 140 -3.59 -4.08 22.90
C MET A 140 -2.97 -5.12 21.97
N LEU A 141 -3.34 -6.40 22.04
CA LEU A 141 -2.85 -7.43 21.12
C LEU A 141 -3.24 -7.13 19.65
N PRO A 142 -4.53 -6.90 19.30
CA PRO A 142 -4.89 -6.52 17.94
C PRO A 142 -4.28 -5.18 17.51
N ASP A 143 -4.19 -4.22 18.42
CA ASP A 143 -3.64 -2.88 18.16
C ASP A 143 -2.15 -2.97 17.76
N ALA A 144 -1.37 -3.74 18.51
CA ALA A 144 0.04 -4.00 18.20
C ALA A 144 0.21 -4.73 16.87
N GLU A 145 -0.67 -5.68 16.54
CA GLU A 145 -0.64 -6.38 15.25
C GLU A 145 -0.91 -5.41 14.08
N VAL A 146 -1.83 -4.46 14.22
CA VAL A 146 -2.09 -3.45 13.18
C VAL A 146 -0.87 -2.56 12.94
N ILE A 147 -0.15 -2.16 14.00
CA ILE A 147 1.10 -1.42 13.84
C ILE A 147 2.18 -2.29 13.16
N ARG A 148 2.29 -3.58 13.51
CA ARG A 148 3.19 -4.51 12.84
C ARG A 148 2.88 -4.63 11.34
N ILE A 149 1.61 -4.78 10.96
CA ILE A 149 1.17 -4.80 9.57
C ILE A 149 1.55 -3.50 8.86
N THR A 150 1.39 -2.37 9.54
CA THR A 150 1.77 -1.05 9.01
C THR A 150 3.26 -1.01 8.67
N THR A 151 4.11 -1.46 9.59
CA THR A 151 5.55 -1.58 9.37
C THR A 151 5.87 -2.48 8.18
N GLU A 152 5.29 -3.68 8.11
CA GLU A 152 5.53 -4.64 7.02
C GLU A 152 5.10 -4.11 5.66
N VAL A 153 3.97 -3.39 5.58
CA VAL A 153 3.51 -2.76 4.34
C VAL A 153 4.52 -1.72 3.85
N PHE A 154 4.92 -0.77 4.71
CA PHE A 154 5.84 0.28 4.29
C PHE A 154 7.25 -0.27 3.99
N GLU A 155 7.73 -1.26 4.73
CA GLU A 155 8.98 -1.94 4.40
C GLU A 155 8.91 -2.72 3.09
N GLY A 156 7.81 -3.44 2.83
CA GLY A 156 7.58 -4.15 1.57
C GLY A 156 7.43 -3.22 0.36
N LEU A 157 7.09 -1.96 0.60
CA LEU A 157 7.08 -0.90 -0.43
C LEU A 157 8.43 -0.19 -0.59
N GLY A 158 9.47 -0.60 0.18
CA GLY A 158 10.81 -0.03 0.11
C GLY A 158 10.97 1.29 0.89
N TRP A 159 10.13 1.56 1.88
CA TRP A 159 10.13 2.83 2.62
C TRP A 159 10.89 2.79 3.94
N LYS A 160 11.64 1.72 4.22
CA LYS A 160 12.41 1.56 5.46
C LYS A 160 13.23 2.83 5.78
N GLY A 161 13.07 3.37 6.99
CA GLY A 161 13.76 4.58 7.46
C GLY A 161 13.25 5.91 6.88
N SER A 162 12.13 5.93 6.15
CA SER A 162 11.62 7.12 5.45
C SER A 162 10.17 7.48 5.80
N TYR A 163 9.65 6.91 6.88
CA TYR A 163 8.32 7.18 7.42
C TYR A 163 8.35 7.16 8.96
N THR A 164 7.34 7.77 9.57
CA THR A 164 7.12 7.73 11.02
C THR A 164 5.66 7.40 11.29
N ILE A 165 5.41 6.44 12.17
CA ILE A 165 4.09 6.11 12.70
C ILE A 165 3.90 6.94 13.96
N LYS A 166 3.15 8.04 13.86
CA LYS A 166 2.69 8.78 15.03
C LYS A 166 1.61 7.99 15.74
N LEU A 167 1.74 7.79 17.04
CA LEU A 167 0.74 7.16 17.91
C LEU A 167 0.28 8.14 18.98
N ASN A 168 -0.98 8.04 19.38
CA ASN A 168 -1.50 8.64 20.60
C ASN A 168 -2.71 7.84 21.08
N HIS A 169 -3.28 8.18 22.24
CA HIS A 169 -4.41 7.48 22.81
C HIS A 169 -5.51 8.46 23.25
N ARG A 170 -6.76 8.19 22.90
CA ARG A 170 -7.90 9.08 23.23
C ARG A 170 -8.02 9.32 24.74
N LYS A 171 -7.87 8.27 25.55
CA LYS A 171 -7.91 8.41 27.01
C LYS A 171 -6.78 9.29 27.58
N ILE A 172 -5.61 9.33 26.94
CA ILE A 172 -4.49 10.21 27.34
C ILE A 172 -4.83 11.67 27.01
N LEU A 173 -5.35 11.93 25.80
CA LEU A 173 -5.81 13.27 25.41
C LEU A 173 -6.91 13.79 26.34
N ASP A 174 -7.93 12.97 26.60
CA ASP A 174 -9.03 13.32 27.50
C ASP A 174 -8.49 13.61 28.91
N GLY A 175 -7.58 12.79 29.43
CA GLY A 175 -6.93 13.01 30.72
C GLY A 175 -6.10 14.30 30.78
N ILE A 176 -5.35 14.65 29.72
CA ILE A 176 -4.64 15.94 29.62
C ILE A 176 -5.65 17.09 29.70
N PHE A 177 -6.72 17.04 28.91
CA PHE A 177 -7.73 18.10 28.88
C PHE A 177 -8.44 18.27 30.22
N GLU A 178 -8.81 17.18 30.88
CA GLU A 178 -9.42 17.20 32.21
C GLU A 178 -8.48 17.83 33.25
N VAL A 179 -7.21 17.42 33.28
CA VAL A 179 -6.21 17.98 34.22
C VAL A 179 -5.89 19.45 33.92
N CYS A 180 -5.87 19.84 32.64
CA CYS A 180 -5.70 21.24 32.27
C CYS A 180 -6.93 22.11 32.60
N GLY A 181 -8.11 21.50 32.84
CA GLY A 181 -9.34 22.19 33.20
C GLY A 181 -10.23 22.55 32.00
N VAL A 182 -10.14 21.82 30.90
CA VAL A 182 -11.02 22.00 29.74
C VAL A 182 -12.46 21.61 30.09
N PRO A 183 -13.46 22.47 29.85
CA PRO A 183 -14.86 22.11 30.03
C PRO A 183 -15.27 20.90 29.19
N SER A 184 -16.07 19.99 29.74
CA SER A 184 -16.45 18.73 29.08
C SER A 184 -17.15 18.92 27.74
N ASP A 185 -17.93 19.99 27.60
CA ASP A 185 -18.62 20.37 26.36
C ASP A 185 -17.66 20.91 25.27
N LYS A 186 -16.43 21.29 25.64
CA LYS A 186 -15.40 21.81 24.74
C LYS A 186 -14.31 20.81 24.38
N ILE A 187 -14.23 19.65 25.03
CA ILE A 187 -13.17 18.65 24.78
C ILE A 187 -13.00 18.34 23.29
N ARG A 188 -14.10 18.10 22.57
CA ARG A 188 -14.06 17.78 21.13
C ARG A 188 -13.60 18.95 20.27
N THR A 189 -14.10 20.15 20.55
CA THR A 189 -13.71 21.35 19.79
C THR A 189 -12.23 21.69 20.04
N ILE A 190 -11.74 21.53 21.27
CA ILE A 190 -10.33 21.74 21.60
C ILE A 190 -9.44 20.65 21.00
N SER A 191 -9.85 19.38 21.02
CA SER A 191 -9.16 18.29 20.30
C SER A 191 -8.99 18.62 18.81
N SER A 192 -10.01 19.19 18.16
CA SER A 192 -9.94 19.66 16.77
C SER A 192 -8.92 20.80 16.56
N ALA A 193 -8.70 21.66 17.56
CA ALA A 193 -7.66 22.69 17.47
C ALA A 193 -6.26 22.08 17.63
N VAL A 194 -6.07 21.16 18.60
CA VAL A 194 -4.80 20.45 18.82
C VAL A 194 -4.36 19.71 17.55
N ASP A 195 -5.29 19.07 16.85
CA ASP A 195 -5.01 18.34 15.60
C ASP A 195 -4.29 19.18 14.55
N LYS A 196 -4.55 20.50 14.53
CA LYS A 196 -3.95 21.42 13.57
C LYS A 196 -2.48 21.74 13.87
N LEU A 197 -1.91 21.26 14.99
CA LEU A 197 -0.48 21.39 15.29
C LEU A 197 0.43 20.67 14.26
N ASP A 198 -0.14 19.76 13.47
CA ASP A 198 0.55 19.14 12.35
C ASP A 198 0.87 20.12 11.21
N LYS A 199 0.12 21.22 11.11
CA LYS A 199 0.19 22.22 10.03
C LYS A 199 0.44 23.63 10.51
N LEU A 200 0.04 23.96 11.74
CA LEU A 200 0.08 25.29 12.32
C LEU A 200 1.02 25.34 13.53
N PRO A 201 1.75 26.44 13.73
CA PRO A 201 2.52 26.63 14.94
C PRO A 201 1.61 26.79 16.16
N TRP A 202 2.12 26.45 17.35
CA TRP A 202 1.39 26.55 18.62
C TRP A 202 0.70 27.91 18.82
N ALA A 203 1.33 29.01 18.43
CA ALA A 203 0.76 30.35 18.57
C ALA A 203 -0.59 30.52 17.86
N GLU A 204 -0.74 29.97 16.66
CA GLU A 204 -2.01 30.04 15.90
C GLU A 204 -3.05 29.07 16.46
N VAL A 205 -2.63 27.87 16.88
CA VAL A 205 -3.52 26.89 17.53
C VAL A 205 -4.07 27.45 18.86
N ARG A 206 -3.21 28.04 19.69
CA ARG A 206 -3.60 28.72 20.93
C ARG A 206 -4.57 29.87 20.66
N LYS A 207 -4.33 30.65 19.61
CA LYS A 207 -5.22 31.74 19.20
C LYS A 207 -6.60 31.20 18.80
N GLU A 208 -6.67 30.12 18.03
CA GLU A 208 -7.94 29.46 17.70
C GLU A 208 -8.68 28.98 18.98
N MET A 209 -7.98 28.28 19.88
CA MET A 209 -8.57 27.79 21.13
C MET A 209 -9.18 28.92 21.96
N THR A 210 -8.48 30.05 22.06
CA THR A 210 -8.90 31.17 22.92
C THR A 210 -9.88 32.13 22.27
N LYS A 211 -9.66 32.49 21.00
CA LYS A 211 -10.43 33.53 20.30
C LYS A 211 -11.64 32.99 19.55
N GLU A 212 -11.58 31.75 19.06
CA GLU A 212 -12.65 31.16 18.24
C GLU A 212 -13.46 30.14 19.04
N LYS A 213 -12.79 29.34 19.87
CA LYS A 213 -13.42 28.27 20.67
C LYS A 213 -13.70 28.67 22.13
N GLY A 214 -13.32 29.90 22.51
CA GLY A 214 -13.65 30.50 23.80
C GLY A 214 -13.08 29.75 25.00
N LEU A 215 -11.87 29.20 24.88
CA LEU A 215 -11.12 28.61 25.99
C LEU A 215 -10.35 29.71 26.75
N GLU A 216 -10.26 29.61 28.07
CA GLU A 216 -9.46 30.55 28.85
C GLU A 216 -7.96 30.43 28.48
N PRO A 217 -7.23 31.56 28.34
CA PRO A 217 -5.83 31.57 27.95
C PRO A 217 -4.93 30.68 28.81
N GLU A 218 -5.14 30.66 30.12
CA GLU A 218 -4.33 29.88 31.06
C GLU A 218 -4.58 28.37 30.90
N ILE A 219 -5.80 27.96 30.52
CA ILE A 219 -6.09 26.56 30.19
C ILE A 219 -5.35 26.18 28.91
N ALA A 220 -5.41 27.04 27.88
CA ALA A 220 -4.70 26.82 26.63
C ALA A 220 -3.19 26.70 26.85
N ASP A 221 -2.59 27.56 27.67
CA ASP A 221 -1.16 27.49 27.99
C ASP A 221 -0.76 26.17 28.66
N ARG A 222 -1.56 25.69 29.63
CA ARG A 222 -1.33 24.37 30.24
C ARG A 222 -1.44 23.22 29.24
N ILE A 223 -2.37 23.27 28.29
CA ILE A 223 -2.45 22.27 27.22
C ILE A 223 -1.16 22.27 26.41
N GLY A 224 -0.65 23.46 26.07
CA GLY A 224 0.58 23.67 25.31
C GLY A 224 1.82 23.04 25.91
N GLU A 225 1.90 22.90 27.23
CA GLU A 225 3.00 22.21 27.92
C GLU A 225 3.07 20.72 27.55
N TYR A 226 1.94 20.10 27.22
CA TYR A 226 1.85 18.68 26.91
C TYR A 226 1.80 18.39 25.41
N VAL A 227 0.93 19.06 24.66
CA VAL A 227 0.62 18.68 23.26
C VAL A 227 1.77 18.90 22.28
N VAL A 228 2.84 19.57 22.69
CA VAL A 228 4.08 19.72 21.91
C VAL A 228 5.09 18.59 22.16
N LEU A 229 4.84 17.72 23.14
CA LEU A 229 5.73 16.64 23.49
C LEU A 229 5.55 15.44 22.56
N LYS A 230 6.69 14.87 22.17
CA LYS A 230 6.80 13.64 21.40
C LYS A 230 8.00 12.83 21.89
N GLY A 231 7.92 11.51 21.82
CA GLY A 231 8.96 10.59 22.27
C GLY A 231 8.51 9.14 22.08
N GLN A 232 8.94 8.26 22.98
CA GLN A 232 8.49 6.87 23.06
C GLN A 232 8.25 6.50 24.53
N LYS A 233 9.00 5.52 25.06
CA LYS A 233 8.94 5.08 26.46
C LYS A 233 9.34 6.19 27.44
N ASP A 234 10.33 7.00 27.07
CA ASP A 234 10.76 8.16 27.85
C ASP A 234 9.64 9.19 28.09
N LEU A 235 8.82 9.43 27.06
CA LEU A 235 7.66 10.30 27.19
C LEU A 235 6.58 9.65 28.06
N LEU A 236 6.36 8.34 27.91
CA LEU A 236 5.39 7.61 28.74
C LEU A 236 5.79 7.68 30.23
N ASP A 237 7.06 7.44 30.55
CA ASP A 237 7.61 7.56 31.90
C ASP A 237 7.47 8.99 32.44
N LYS A 238 7.71 10.00 31.60
CA LYS A 238 7.50 11.40 31.96
C LYS A 238 6.04 11.70 32.32
N LEU A 239 5.07 11.18 31.56
CA LEU A 239 3.64 11.36 31.87
C LEU A 239 3.23 10.64 33.15
N LYS A 240 3.79 9.45 33.40
CA LYS A 240 3.58 8.69 34.64
C LYS A 240 4.10 9.43 35.88
N ALA A 241 5.18 10.20 35.73
CA ALA A 241 5.79 10.94 36.82
C ALA A 241 5.05 12.25 37.20
N ASP A 242 4.17 12.78 36.34
CA ASP A 242 3.35 13.95 36.70
C ASP A 242 2.19 13.51 37.61
N GLU A 243 2.23 13.92 38.88
CA GLU A 243 1.24 13.53 39.89
C GLU A 243 -0.21 13.91 39.51
N ARG A 244 -0.41 14.99 38.77
CA ARG A 244 -1.76 15.43 38.36
C ARG A 244 -2.31 14.51 37.29
N LEU A 245 -1.46 14.14 36.32
CA LEU A 245 -1.81 13.18 35.28
C LEU A 245 -2.01 11.78 35.86
N ALA A 246 -1.11 11.35 36.75
CA ALA A 246 -1.16 10.05 37.40
C ALA A 246 -2.39 9.89 38.31
N ALA A 247 -3.00 10.97 38.80
CA ALA A 247 -4.25 10.93 39.56
C ALA A 247 -5.52 10.78 38.69
N ASN A 248 -5.44 11.08 37.39
CA ASN A 248 -6.59 11.05 36.48
C ASN A 248 -6.89 9.63 35.97
N GLU A 249 -8.14 9.16 36.11
CA GLU A 249 -8.52 7.79 35.75
C GLU A 249 -8.43 7.49 34.24
N SER A 250 -8.80 8.46 33.39
CA SER A 250 -8.67 8.30 31.93
C SER A 250 -7.19 8.18 31.55
N MET A 251 -6.35 9.04 32.11
CA MET A 251 -4.91 9.01 31.90
C MET A 251 -4.29 7.67 32.34
N LYS A 252 -4.61 7.18 33.56
CA LYS A 252 -4.12 5.88 34.06
C LYS A 252 -4.44 4.75 33.09
N ALA A 253 -5.69 4.68 32.62
CA ALA A 253 -6.12 3.66 31.68
C ALA A 253 -5.39 3.78 30.33
N GLY A 254 -5.19 4.99 29.81
CA GLY A 254 -4.45 5.22 28.58
C GLY A 254 -2.96 4.89 28.71
N ILE A 255 -2.34 5.21 29.84
CA ILE A 255 -0.95 4.84 30.14
C ILE A 255 -0.79 3.32 30.17
N ALA A 256 -1.66 2.61 30.89
CA ALA A 256 -1.62 1.15 30.97
C ALA A 256 -1.73 0.49 29.58
N ASP A 257 -2.63 1.01 28.73
CA ASP A 257 -2.76 0.57 27.32
C ASP A 257 -1.45 0.84 26.54
N MET A 258 -0.84 2.02 26.69
CA MET A 258 0.40 2.36 25.98
C MET A 258 1.63 1.59 26.47
N GLU A 259 1.72 1.27 27.76
CA GLU A 259 2.80 0.42 28.31
C GLU A 259 2.76 -0.96 27.68
N LEU A 260 1.60 -1.59 27.69
CA LEU A 260 1.39 -2.91 27.11
C LEU A 260 1.65 -2.91 25.59
N LEU A 261 1.19 -1.86 24.90
CA LEU A 261 1.47 -1.69 23.48
C LEU A 261 2.97 -1.66 23.20
N PHE A 262 3.75 -0.88 23.95
CA PHE A 262 5.20 -0.80 23.71
C PHE A 262 5.91 -2.13 23.96
N GLU A 263 5.53 -2.90 24.97
CA GLU A 263 6.06 -4.26 25.18
C GLU A 263 5.77 -5.17 23.97
N TYR A 264 4.54 -5.13 23.45
CA TYR A 264 4.17 -5.94 22.28
C TYR A 264 4.86 -5.48 21.00
N LEU A 265 5.05 -4.17 20.81
CA LEU A 265 5.77 -3.63 19.66
C LEU A 265 7.25 -4.01 19.69
N GLU A 266 7.87 -4.14 20.86
CA GLU A 266 9.22 -4.68 20.99
C GLU A 266 9.27 -6.15 20.59
N ALA A 267 8.33 -6.97 21.07
CA ALA A 267 8.23 -8.37 20.69
C ALA A 267 8.02 -8.54 19.18
N PHE A 268 7.22 -7.66 18.56
CA PHE A 268 7.00 -7.61 17.11
C PHE A 268 8.09 -6.88 16.33
N ARG A 269 9.12 -6.32 16.97
CA ARG A 269 10.17 -5.52 16.32
C ARG A 269 9.58 -4.41 15.43
N ALA A 270 8.60 -3.70 15.95
CA ALA A 270 7.83 -2.68 15.26
C ALA A 270 7.92 -1.29 15.94
N LEU A 271 8.87 -1.11 16.86
CA LEU A 271 9.03 0.13 17.63
C LEU A 271 9.88 1.20 16.92
N ASP A 272 10.80 0.81 16.02
CA ASP A 272 11.83 1.70 15.47
C ASP A 272 11.28 2.96 14.78
N ASN A 273 10.15 2.83 14.07
CA ASN A 273 9.53 3.94 13.33
C ASN A 273 8.36 4.60 14.08
N VAL A 274 8.15 4.27 15.36
CA VAL A 274 7.04 4.77 16.17
C VAL A 274 7.42 6.06 16.91
N SER A 275 6.52 7.04 16.90
CA SER A 275 6.61 8.26 17.71
C SER A 275 5.33 8.41 18.51
N PHE A 276 5.40 8.31 19.83
CA PHE A 276 4.30 8.73 20.70
C PHE A 276 4.25 10.25 20.69
N ASP A 277 3.20 10.82 20.11
CA ASP A 277 3.10 12.25 19.77
C ASP A 277 1.78 12.80 20.30
N LEU A 278 1.84 13.63 21.34
CA LEU A 278 0.66 14.19 22.01
C LEU A 278 -0.07 15.24 21.17
N SER A 279 0.53 15.70 20.06
CA SER A 279 -0.12 16.57 19.10
C SER A 279 -1.11 15.81 18.21
N LEU A 280 -0.99 14.48 18.11
CA LEU A 280 -1.89 13.67 17.32
C LEU A 280 -3.24 13.57 18.04
N ALA A 281 -4.15 14.46 17.70
CA ALA A 281 -5.55 14.44 18.17
C ALA A 281 -6.53 14.07 17.03
N ARG A 282 -5.97 13.64 15.91
CA ARG A 282 -6.68 13.34 14.67
C ARG A 282 -7.64 12.17 14.83
N GLY A 283 -8.71 12.24 14.05
CA GLY A 283 -9.52 11.09 13.72
C GLY A 283 -10.99 11.39 13.74
N LEU A 284 -11.73 10.61 12.97
CA LEU A 284 -13.17 10.64 12.94
C LEU A 284 -13.70 10.44 14.36
N ASP A 285 -14.83 11.08 14.68
CA ASP A 285 -15.37 11.19 16.05
C ASP A 285 -15.61 9.82 16.74
N TYR A 286 -15.53 8.72 15.97
CA TYR A 286 -15.75 7.37 16.42
C TYR A 286 -14.57 6.69 17.14
N TYR A 287 -13.35 7.23 17.12
CA TYR A 287 -12.22 6.57 17.82
C TYR A 287 -12.36 6.65 19.35
N THR A 288 -12.05 5.54 20.03
CA THR A 288 -12.24 5.33 21.47
C THR A 288 -10.96 5.00 22.23
N GLY A 289 -9.89 4.59 21.54
CA GLY A 289 -8.63 4.16 22.15
C GLY A 289 -7.41 4.70 21.40
N LEU A 290 -6.53 3.79 20.99
CA LEU A 290 -5.34 4.10 20.20
C LEU A 290 -5.72 4.81 18.90
N ILE A 291 -4.95 5.82 18.52
CA ILE A 291 -5.03 6.52 17.23
C ILE A 291 -3.63 6.63 16.64
N TYR A 292 -3.54 6.53 15.31
CA TYR A 292 -2.26 6.59 14.62
C TYR A 292 -2.34 7.14 13.22
N GLU A 293 -1.23 7.74 12.82
CA GLU A 293 -1.07 8.37 11.52
C GLU A 293 0.37 8.16 11.03
N VAL A 294 0.51 7.75 9.77
CA VAL A 294 1.81 7.54 9.15
C VAL A 294 2.15 8.74 8.29
N ILE A 295 3.30 9.34 8.58
CA ILE A 295 3.81 10.54 7.89
C ILE A 295 5.17 10.27 7.24
N THR A 296 5.53 11.14 6.32
CA THR A 296 6.84 11.21 5.65
C THR A 296 7.36 12.66 5.75
N GLU A 297 8.62 12.91 5.40
CA GLU A 297 9.18 14.27 5.36
C GLU A 297 8.35 15.26 4.52
N GLY A 298 7.66 14.78 3.48
CA GLY A 298 6.78 15.58 2.63
C GLY A 298 5.34 15.71 3.10
N SER A 299 4.98 15.13 4.26
CA SER A 299 3.59 15.09 4.72
C SER A 299 3.09 16.45 5.24
N SER A 300 3.96 17.28 5.83
CA SER A 300 3.64 18.67 6.21
C SER A 300 3.92 19.63 5.05
N GLY A 301 3.06 20.64 4.85
CA GLY A 301 3.36 21.75 3.93
C GLY A 301 4.56 22.56 4.44
N SER A 302 5.27 23.27 3.55
CA SER A 302 6.30 24.19 4.01
C SER A 302 5.61 25.41 4.63
N VAL A 303 5.65 25.51 5.97
CA VAL A 303 5.30 26.75 6.64
C VAL A 303 6.41 27.75 6.31
N PRO A 304 6.11 28.95 5.77
CA PRO A 304 7.12 29.99 5.64
C PRO A 304 7.65 30.30 7.03
N VAL A 305 8.90 29.92 7.31
CA VAL A 305 9.57 30.31 8.54
C VAL A 305 9.67 31.83 8.54
N ALA A 306 8.94 32.48 9.45
CA ALA A 306 9.11 33.90 9.70
C ALA A 306 10.50 34.10 10.33
N THR A 307 11.50 34.40 9.51
CA THR A 307 12.81 34.80 9.98
C THR A 307 12.73 36.20 10.59
N SER A 308 13.16 36.30 11.85
CA SER A 308 13.35 37.56 12.58
C SER A 308 14.43 38.44 11.91
N PRO A 309 14.42 39.77 12.14
CA PRO A 309 15.04 40.73 11.24
C PRO A 309 16.54 40.84 11.51
N THR A 310 17.36 40.63 10.48
CA THR A 310 18.76 41.06 10.53
C THR A 310 19.16 41.75 9.25
N THR A 311 19.46 43.05 9.41
CA THR A 311 20.35 43.92 8.63
C THR A 311 20.12 44.10 7.12
N ALA A 312 19.99 45.39 6.77
CA ALA A 312 19.69 45.94 5.47
C ALA A 312 20.70 45.58 4.37
N ALA A 313 20.17 45.16 3.22
CA ALA A 313 20.80 45.31 1.91
C ALA A 313 19.75 45.76 0.89
N ALA A 314 20.15 46.67 0.00
CA ALA A 314 19.33 47.47 -0.89
C ALA A 314 18.49 46.65 -1.93
N PRO A 315 17.39 47.21 -2.46
CA PRO A 315 16.39 46.44 -3.21
C PRO A 315 16.78 46.21 -4.68
N PRO A 316 16.57 45.02 -5.27
CA PRO A 316 16.49 44.87 -6.71
C PRO A 316 15.12 45.33 -7.24
N LYS A 317 15.15 45.84 -8.47
CA LYS A 317 14.06 46.53 -9.16
C LYS A 317 12.81 45.67 -9.38
N SER A 318 11.69 46.37 -9.33
CA SER A 318 10.31 45.98 -9.63
C SER A 318 10.14 44.85 -10.66
N SER A 319 9.59 43.72 -10.18
CA SER A 319 8.71 42.87 -10.98
C SER A 319 7.40 42.67 -10.21
N LYS A 320 6.32 42.53 -10.99
CA LYS A 320 4.92 42.80 -10.68
C LYS A 320 4.43 42.28 -9.32
N LYS A 321 3.73 43.17 -8.60
CA LYS A 321 2.78 42.88 -7.52
C LYS A 321 1.87 41.73 -7.97
N PRO A 322 1.73 40.61 -7.23
CA PRO A 322 0.66 39.68 -7.48
C PRO A 322 -0.65 40.43 -7.21
N SER A 323 -1.45 40.60 -8.25
CA SER A 323 -2.82 41.05 -8.11
C SER A 323 -3.51 40.15 -7.09
N LYS A 324 -4.18 40.79 -6.13
CA LYS A 324 -5.12 40.18 -5.19
C LYS A 324 -6.34 39.70 -6.00
N VAL A 325 -6.16 38.63 -6.76
CA VAL A 325 -7.23 37.86 -7.38
C VAL A 325 -7.67 36.89 -6.30
N GLY A 326 -8.95 36.91 -5.95
CA GLY A 326 -9.50 35.92 -5.04
C GLY A 326 -9.14 34.54 -5.56
N ALA A 327 -8.53 33.70 -4.72
CA ALA A 327 -8.41 32.30 -5.03
C ALA A 327 -9.83 31.79 -5.27
N GLU A 328 -10.20 31.55 -6.52
CA GLU A 328 -11.45 30.85 -6.80
C GLU A 328 -11.35 29.51 -6.07
N ALA A 329 -12.38 29.15 -5.30
CA ALA A 329 -12.46 27.87 -4.61
C ALA A 329 -12.42 26.66 -5.59
N ASP A 330 -12.25 26.92 -6.90
CA ASP A 330 -12.39 25.94 -7.97
C ASP A 330 -11.07 25.43 -8.59
N GLU A 331 -9.89 25.89 -8.16
CA GLU A 331 -8.60 25.46 -8.74
C GLU A 331 -7.90 24.30 -7.99
N ASP A 332 -7.12 23.48 -8.74
CA ASP A 332 -6.26 22.42 -8.21
C ASP A 332 -5.09 23.00 -7.40
N ARG A 333 -4.97 22.61 -6.12
CA ARG A 333 -3.97 23.17 -5.18
C ARG A 333 -2.61 22.47 -5.22
N SER A 334 -2.34 21.69 -6.27
CA SER A 334 -1.06 21.04 -6.52
C SER A 334 0.16 21.97 -6.35
N ALA A 335 0.06 23.21 -6.84
CA ALA A 335 1.14 24.21 -6.77
C ALA A 335 1.22 24.99 -5.45
N ASP A 336 0.27 24.80 -4.52
CA ASP A 336 0.21 25.54 -3.27
C ASP A 336 1.23 24.99 -2.25
N PRO A 337 2.30 25.73 -1.88
CA PRO A 337 3.33 25.23 -0.97
C PRO A 337 2.82 24.96 0.46
N SER A 338 1.69 25.57 0.85
CA SER A 338 1.05 25.32 2.15
C SER A 338 0.39 23.93 2.23
N VAL A 339 0.16 23.28 1.08
CA VAL A 339 -0.42 21.94 1.02
C VAL A 339 0.71 20.92 1.00
N GLY A 340 0.93 20.21 2.11
CA GLY A 340 1.79 19.03 2.13
C GLY A 340 1.16 17.85 1.41
N VAL A 341 1.92 16.75 1.29
CA VAL A 341 1.37 15.50 0.76
C VAL A 341 0.28 14.97 1.70
N GLY A 342 0.38 15.19 3.01
CA GLY A 342 -0.48 14.63 4.05
C GLY A 342 -0.03 13.23 4.48
N SER A 343 -0.75 12.61 5.40
CA SER A 343 -0.43 11.28 5.92
C SER A 343 -0.72 10.15 4.93
N VAL A 344 0.14 9.16 4.87
CA VAL A 344 0.05 8.04 3.90
C VAL A 344 -0.82 6.88 4.38
N ALA A 345 -1.00 6.77 5.69
CA ALA A 345 -1.95 5.84 6.31
C ALA A 345 -2.45 6.43 7.63
N ALA A 346 -3.62 6.01 8.08
CA ALA A 346 -4.15 6.39 9.39
C ALA A 346 -5.13 5.33 9.91
N GLY A 347 -5.31 5.27 11.21
CA GLY A 347 -6.23 4.33 11.83
C GLY A 347 -6.34 4.51 13.34
N GLY A 348 -6.96 3.53 13.98
CA GLY A 348 -7.15 3.51 15.43
C GLY A 348 -8.22 2.52 15.87
N ARG A 349 -8.48 2.53 17.18
CA ARG A 349 -9.50 1.71 17.86
C ARG A 349 -10.82 2.46 17.96
N TYR A 350 -11.93 1.82 17.58
CA TYR A 350 -13.26 2.42 17.44
C TYR A 350 -14.40 1.52 17.96
N ASP A 351 -14.39 1.22 19.25
CA ASP A 351 -15.20 0.13 19.83
C ASP A 351 -16.72 0.37 19.79
N LYS A 352 -17.16 1.61 19.54
CA LYS A 352 -18.57 2.00 19.64
C LYS A 352 -19.29 2.03 18.29
N LEU A 353 -18.57 2.01 17.17
CA LEU A 353 -19.16 2.28 15.86
C LEU A 353 -20.19 1.23 15.44
N VAL A 354 -19.90 -0.06 15.65
CA VAL A 354 -20.83 -1.17 15.35
C VAL A 354 -22.10 -1.08 16.19
N GLY A 355 -21.95 -0.73 17.48
CA GLY A 355 -23.06 -0.55 18.42
C GLY A 355 -24.05 0.53 17.98
N MET A 356 -23.58 1.55 17.25
CA MET A 356 -24.46 2.60 16.70
C MET A 356 -25.44 2.08 15.62
N PHE A 357 -25.14 0.94 15.00
CA PHE A 357 -26.02 0.32 13.98
C PHE A 357 -26.84 -0.83 14.55
N SER A 358 -26.27 -1.62 15.47
CA SER A 358 -26.95 -2.79 16.03
C SER A 358 -27.91 -2.44 17.18
N GLY A 359 -27.71 -1.30 17.85
CA GLY A 359 -28.47 -0.83 19.01
C GLY A 359 -28.29 -1.64 20.30
N LYS A 360 -27.59 -2.78 20.27
CA LYS A 360 -27.41 -3.69 21.41
C LYS A 360 -26.04 -4.38 21.45
N ASN A 361 -25.54 -4.81 20.30
CA ASN A 361 -24.29 -5.58 20.21
C ASN A 361 -23.12 -4.64 19.92
N GLN A 362 -22.24 -4.47 20.90
CA GLN A 362 -21.01 -3.73 20.72
C GLN A 362 -19.90 -4.71 20.34
N ILE A 363 -19.31 -4.51 19.15
CA ILE A 363 -18.16 -5.28 18.67
C ILE A 363 -16.96 -4.33 18.66
N PRO A 364 -15.96 -4.53 19.54
CA PRO A 364 -14.73 -3.74 19.53
C PRO A 364 -13.99 -3.92 18.21
N CYS A 365 -13.41 -2.84 17.69
CA CYS A 365 -12.69 -2.86 16.42
C CYS A 365 -11.43 -2.00 16.49
N VAL A 366 -10.38 -2.43 15.79
CA VAL A 366 -9.18 -1.63 15.51
C VAL A 366 -8.73 -1.89 14.08
N GLY A 367 -8.22 -0.87 13.40
CA GLY A 367 -7.78 -1.03 12.02
C GLY A 367 -7.02 0.15 11.46
N ILE A 368 -6.57 0.00 10.22
CA ILE A 368 -5.78 0.99 9.49
C ILE A 368 -6.26 1.10 8.05
N SER A 369 -6.18 2.30 7.50
CA SER A 369 -6.40 2.60 6.10
C SER A 369 -5.14 3.17 5.45
N PHE A 370 -4.70 2.58 4.33
CA PHE A 370 -3.60 3.09 3.52
C PHE A 370 -4.14 3.93 2.35
N GLY A 371 -3.67 5.18 2.25
CA GLY A 371 -3.99 6.10 1.16
C GLY A 371 -3.15 5.81 -0.08
N VAL A 372 -3.59 4.88 -0.91
CA VAL A 372 -2.81 4.31 -2.04
C VAL A 372 -2.33 5.39 -3.00
N ASP A 373 -3.17 6.36 -3.34
CA ASP A 373 -2.85 7.36 -4.35
C ASP A 373 -1.78 8.36 -3.87
N ARG A 374 -1.67 8.53 -2.55
CA ARG A 374 -0.62 9.30 -1.90
C ARG A 374 0.69 8.51 -1.84
N ILE A 375 0.61 7.24 -1.44
CA ILE A 375 1.74 6.29 -1.49
C ILE A 375 2.30 6.25 -2.91
N PHE A 376 1.43 6.10 -3.91
CA PHE A 376 1.78 6.12 -5.34
C PHE A 376 2.54 7.39 -5.73
N SER A 377 2.01 8.57 -5.39
CA SER A 377 2.63 9.85 -5.75
C SER A 377 4.04 9.99 -5.15
N ILE A 378 4.21 9.60 -3.87
CA ILE A 378 5.52 9.63 -3.19
C ILE A 378 6.48 8.61 -3.81
N THR A 379 6.04 7.37 -3.99
CA THR A 379 6.85 6.30 -4.61
C THR A 379 7.31 6.71 -6.00
N LYS A 380 6.41 7.24 -6.84
CA LYS A 380 6.74 7.73 -8.18
C LYS A 380 7.75 8.88 -8.15
N ALA A 381 7.62 9.82 -7.21
CA ALA A 381 8.57 10.92 -7.05
C ALA A 381 9.97 10.43 -6.63
N ARG A 382 10.05 9.44 -5.74
CA ARG A 382 11.32 8.81 -5.32
C ARG A 382 12.00 8.08 -6.48
N MET A 383 11.24 7.24 -7.20
CA MET A 383 11.73 6.51 -8.37
C MET A 383 12.26 7.47 -9.46
N ALA A 384 11.66 8.67 -9.61
CA ALA A 384 12.14 9.67 -10.56
C ALA A 384 13.45 10.37 -10.10
N ALA A 385 13.71 10.43 -8.80
CA ALA A 385 14.93 11.03 -8.24
C ALA A 385 16.12 10.07 -8.23
N GLU A 386 15.86 8.75 -8.20
CA GLU A 386 16.87 7.71 -8.20
C GLU A 386 17.47 7.50 -9.61
N LYS A 387 18.77 7.77 -9.75
CA LYS A 387 19.49 7.67 -11.04
C LYS A 387 19.61 6.24 -11.58
N ASN A 388 19.39 5.22 -10.74
CA ASN A 388 19.46 3.80 -11.08
C ASN A 388 18.10 3.09 -10.96
N ALA A 389 16.99 3.83 -10.89
CA ALA A 389 15.67 3.21 -10.73
C ALA A 389 15.40 2.17 -11.83
N VAL A 390 14.98 0.98 -11.40
CA VAL A 390 14.57 -0.11 -12.30
C VAL A 390 13.55 0.43 -13.29
N GLN A 391 13.78 0.19 -14.59
CA GLN A 391 12.82 0.61 -15.60
C GLN A 391 11.48 -0.10 -15.39
N VAL A 392 10.48 0.66 -14.95
CA VAL A 392 9.10 0.18 -14.92
C VAL A 392 8.65 -0.06 -16.35
N ARG A 393 8.27 -1.31 -16.63
CA ARG A 393 7.75 -1.75 -17.91
C ARG A 393 6.29 -1.31 -18.06
N ASN A 394 5.83 -1.11 -19.29
CA ASN A 394 4.44 -0.71 -19.56
C ASN A 394 3.46 -1.90 -19.47
N ASN A 395 3.98 -3.12 -19.60
CA ASN A 395 3.22 -4.35 -19.56
C ASN A 395 4.10 -5.48 -19.01
N GLU A 396 3.48 -6.65 -18.82
CA GLU A 396 4.14 -7.84 -18.31
C GLU A 396 4.53 -8.85 -19.40
N VAL A 397 4.61 -8.44 -20.68
CA VAL A 397 4.93 -9.36 -21.79
C VAL A 397 6.34 -9.94 -21.63
N ASP A 398 6.46 -11.23 -21.40
CA ASP A 398 7.74 -11.92 -21.23
C ASP A 398 8.50 -12.04 -22.56
N VAL A 399 7.76 -12.31 -23.65
CA VAL A 399 8.36 -12.64 -24.95
C VAL A 399 7.64 -11.95 -26.11
N PHE A 400 8.40 -11.30 -26.99
CA PHE A 400 7.88 -10.74 -28.23
C PHE A 400 8.28 -11.60 -29.44
N VAL A 401 7.31 -12.15 -30.14
CA VAL A 401 7.52 -13.02 -31.31
C VAL A 401 7.62 -12.17 -32.57
N MET A 402 8.75 -12.33 -33.27
CA MET A 402 9.15 -11.57 -34.43
C MET A 402 9.41 -12.48 -35.61
N ALA A 403 9.20 -11.96 -36.82
CA ALA A 403 9.63 -12.65 -38.03
C ALA A 403 10.47 -11.74 -38.94
N PHE A 404 11.40 -12.35 -39.67
CA PHE A 404 12.14 -11.71 -40.75
C PHE A 404 12.20 -12.65 -41.96
N GLY A 405 12.49 -12.11 -43.13
CA GLY A 405 12.63 -12.91 -44.34
C GLY A 405 13.07 -12.07 -45.53
N GLY A 406 13.50 -12.77 -46.58
CA GLY A 406 14.01 -12.19 -47.81
C GLY A 406 12.92 -11.96 -48.87
N LYS A 407 13.30 -12.19 -50.13
CA LYS A 407 12.40 -12.05 -51.28
C LYS A 407 11.31 -13.13 -51.22
N GLY A 408 10.04 -12.73 -51.12
CA GLY A 408 8.90 -13.65 -50.98
C GLY A 408 8.30 -13.71 -49.57
N PHE A 409 8.94 -13.06 -48.58
CA PHE A 409 8.52 -13.06 -47.17
C PHE A 409 7.01 -12.85 -47.01
N THR A 410 6.35 -13.88 -46.47
CA THR A 410 4.90 -13.87 -46.19
C THR A 410 4.58 -13.14 -44.89
N GLY A 411 5.60 -12.82 -44.12
CA GLY A 411 5.46 -12.37 -42.75
C GLY A 411 5.41 -13.52 -41.75
N LEU A 412 5.22 -14.78 -42.15
CA LEU A 412 5.12 -15.91 -41.22
C LEU A 412 4.04 -15.70 -40.13
N LEU A 413 2.91 -15.08 -40.50
CA LEU A 413 1.87 -14.71 -39.53
C LEU A 413 1.29 -15.91 -38.80
N LYS A 414 0.99 -17.01 -39.51
CA LYS A 414 0.43 -18.23 -38.92
C LYS A 414 1.41 -18.86 -37.94
N GLU A 415 2.69 -18.86 -38.29
CA GLU A 415 3.78 -19.41 -37.50
C GLU A 415 3.98 -18.58 -36.22
N ARG A 416 3.98 -17.24 -36.32
CA ARG A 416 4.00 -16.36 -35.14
C ARG A 416 2.80 -16.61 -34.23
N MET A 417 1.60 -16.72 -34.80
CA MET A 417 0.37 -17.03 -34.04
C MET A 417 0.47 -18.38 -33.33
N ASN A 418 0.97 -19.41 -34.02
CA ASN A 418 1.17 -20.75 -33.45
C ASN A 418 2.19 -20.73 -32.29
N ILE A 419 3.30 -20.00 -32.43
CA ILE A 419 4.28 -19.83 -31.35
C ILE A 419 3.64 -19.12 -30.15
N CYS A 420 2.92 -18.01 -30.36
CA CYS A 420 2.22 -17.32 -29.28
C CYS A 420 1.18 -18.22 -28.60
N SER A 421 0.40 -19.02 -29.35
CA SER A 421 -0.55 -19.99 -28.79
C SER A 421 0.15 -20.95 -27.84
N ARG A 422 1.27 -21.57 -28.28
CA ARG A 422 2.07 -22.48 -27.45
C ARG A 422 2.61 -21.83 -26.18
N LEU A 423 3.05 -20.58 -26.28
CA LEU A 423 3.55 -19.82 -25.13
C LEU A 423 2.41 -19.50 -24.15
N TRP A 424 1.26 -19.06 -24.65
CA TRP A 424 0.07 -18.77 -23.83
C TRP A 424 -0.47 -20.03 -23.15
N GLU A 425 -0.55 -21.16 -23.85
CA GLU A 425 -0.92 -22.47 -23.29
C GLU A 425 0.03 -22.91 -22.18
N ALA A 426 1.30 -22.49 -22.25
CA ALA A 426 2.28 -22.70 -21.19
C ALA A 426 2.24 -21.64 -20.07
N GLY A 427 1.35 -20.65 -20.13
CA GLY A 427 1.25 -19.56 -19.14
C GLY A 427 2.33 -18.47 -19.28
N ILE A 428 2.99 -18.39 -20.44
CA ILE A 428 4.00 -17.36 -20.74
C ILE A 428 3.30 -16.18 -21.40
N LYS A 429 3.61 -14.97 -20.96
CA LYS A 429 2.99 -13.74 -21.49
C LYS A 429 3.67 -13.37 -22.80
N ALA A 430 3.08 -13.72 -23.94
CA ALA A 430 3.68 -13.48 -25.26
C ALA A 430 2.87 -12.49 -26.10
N GLU A 431 3.53 -11.76 -27.00
CA GLU A 431 2.89 -10.85 -27.95
C GLU A 431 3.59 -10.89 -29.31
N PHE A 432 2.91 -10.46 -30.38
CA PHE A 432 3.49 -10.22 -31.70
C PHE A 432 2.81 -9.01 -32.35
N LEU A 433 3.48 -8.37 -33.32
CA LEU A 433 2.91 -7.21 -33.99
C LEU A 433 1.74 -7.61 -34.92
N TYR A 434 0.57 -6.99 -34.76
CA TYR A 434 -0.63 -7.20 -35.59
C TYR A 434 -0.50 -6.61 -37.00
N LYS A 435 0.44 -7.18 -37.77
CA LYS A 435 0.63 -6.93 -39.18
C LYS A 435 0.93 -8.26 -39.86
N VAL A 436 0.44 -8.43 -41.09
CA VAL A 436 0.78 -9.61 -41.89
C VAL A 436 2.28 -9.66 -42.10
N LYS A 437 2.88 -8.58 -42.65
CA LYS A 437 4.31 -8.47 -42.98
C LYS A 437 5.00 -7.32 -42.22
N PRO A 438 5.30 -7.49 -40.92
CA PRO A 438 5.97 -6.45 -40.15
C PRO A 438 7.45 -6.32 -40.57
N LYS A 439 7.97 -5.08 -40.58
CA LYS A 439 9.42 -4.84 -40.75
C LYS A 439 10.14 -5.15 -39.43
N LEU A 440 11.30 -5.80 -39.49
CA LEU A 440 12.07 -6.19 -38.31
C LEU A 440 12.39 -5.01 -37.35
N PRO A 441 12.83 -3.82 -37.81
CA PRO A 441 13.06 -2.68 -36.91
C PRO A 441 11.82 -2.23 -36.14
N ASN A 442 10.63 -2.33 -36.74
CA ASN A 442 9.38 -1.96 -36.06
C ASN A 442 8.97 -2.97 -34.99
N GLN A 443 9.36 -4.24 -35.14
CA GLN A 443 9.13 -5.27 -34.16
C GLN A 443 10.05 -5.08 -32.95
N PHE A 444 11.35 -4.83 -33.18
CA PHE A 444 12.27 -4.48 -32.11
C PHE A 444 11.83 -3.23 -31.36
N LYS A 445 11.44 -2.17 -32.08
CA LYS A 445 10.90 -0.96 -31.46
C LYS A 445 9.68 -1.26 -30.58
N ALA A 446 8.77 -2.13 -31.01
CA ALA A 446 7.59 -2.51 -30.21
C ALA A 446 7.99 -3.27 -28.93
N ALA A 447 8.94 -4.20 -29.03
CA ALA A 447 9.47 -4.92 -27.87
C ALA A 447 10.22 -3.98 -26.89
N GLU A 448 11.07 -3.09 -27.41
CA GLU A 448 11.85 -2.12 -26.63
C GLU A 448 10.98 -1.11 -25.90
N VAL A 449 9.97 -0.53 -26.57
CA VAL A 449 9.04 0.44 -25.95
C VAL A 449 8.30 -0.16 -24.75
N ASN A 450 8.03 -1.46 -24.78
CA ASN A 450 7.37 -2.19 -23.69
C ASN A 450 8.35 -2.85 -22.70
N GLY A 451 9.66 -2.70 -22.92
CA GLY A 451 10.69 -3.30 -22.08
C GLY A 451 10.64 -4.82 -22.03
N VAL A 452 10.24 -5.48 -23.12
CA VAL A 452 10.12 -6.95 -23.17
C VAL A 452 11.50 -7.59 -23.03
N PRO A 453 11.69 -8.56 -22.10
CA PRO A 453 13.02 -9.09 -21.80
C PRO A 453 13.54 -10.06 -22.86
N PHE A 454 12.65 -10.82 -23.52
CA PHE A 454 13.05 -11.80 -24.52
C PHE A 454 12.30 -11.61 -25.85
N THR A 455 12.94 -12.00 -26.93
CA THR A 455 12.34 -12.03 -28.26
C THR A 455 12.52 -13.41 -28.87
N ILE A 456 11.52 -13.87 -29.59
CA ILE A 456 11.63 -15.06 -30.44
C ILE A 456 11.65 -14.59 -31.88
N VAL A 457 12.74 -14.86 -32.59
CA VAL A 457 12.92 -14.46 -33.98
C VAL A 457 12.82 -15.71 -34.87
N ILE A 458 11.95 -15.65 -35.87
CA ILE A 458 11.79 -16.72 -36.87
C ILE A 458 12.02 -16.20 -38.29
N GLY A 459 12.69 -17.00 -39.11
CA GLY A 459 12.76 -16.88 -40.55
C GLY A 459 12.27 -18.18 -41.22
N GLU A 460 12.26 -18.19 -42.56
CA GLU A 460 11.81 -19.35 -43.33
C GLU A 460 12.68 -20.58 -43.05
N ASP A 461 13.99 -20.41 -42.91
CA ASP A 461 14.94 -21.48 -42.61
C ASP A 461 14.74 -22.04 -41.20
N GLU A 462 14.56 -21.18 -40.19
CA GLU A 462 14.32 -21.63 -38.82
C GLU A 462 13.01 -22.41 -38.72
N VAL A 463 11.94 -21.93 -39.34
CA VAL A 463 10.64 -22.63 -39.38
C VAL A 463 10.77 -23.97 -40.09
N ALA A 464 11.46 -24.03 -41.23
CA ALA A 464 11.66 -25.27 -41.98
C ALA A 464 12.44 -26.33 -41.17
N GLN A 465 13.33 -25.89 -40.29
CA GLN A 465 14.07 -26.76 -39.37
C GLN A 465 13.30 -27.12 -38.09
N GLY A 466 12.08 -26.61 -37.90
CA GLY A 466 11.32 -26.78 -36.67
C GLY A 466 11.97 -26.09 -35.46
N LYS A 467 12.68 -24.98 -35.70
CA LYS A 467 13.44 -24.24 -34.69
C LYS A 467 13.02 -22.77 -34.63
N VAL A 468 13.44 -22.12 -33.56
CA VAL A 468 13.28 -20.68 -33.33
C VAL A 468 14.55 -20.12 -32.71
N LYS A 469 14.76 -18.81 -32.81
CA LYS A 469 15.88 -18.12 -32.15
C LYS A 469 15.38 -17.30 -30.98
N ILE A 470 15.81 -17.61 -29.76
CA ILE A 470 15.48 -16.85 -28.55
C ILE A 470 16.60 -15.85 -28.27
N LYS A 471 16.29 -14.57 -28.16
CA LYS A 471 17.25 -13.49 -27.90
C LYS A 471 16.86 -12.68 -26.68
N GLU A 472 17.79 -12.48 -25.75
CA GLU A 472 17.63 -11.57 -24.61
C GLU A 472 17.91 -10.12 -25.02
N MET A 473 17.01 -9.23 -24.61
CA MET A 473 17.07 -7.80 -24.91
C MET A 473 18.01 -7.08 -23.93
N GLY A 474 18.73 -6.07 -24.41
CA GLY A 474 19.58 -5.21 -23.56
C GLY A 474 20.98 -5.77 -23.23
N LEU A 475 21.35 -6.95 -23.72
CA LEU A 475 22.71 -7.48 -23.55
C LEU A 475 23.78 -6.55 -24.16
N ARG A 476 24.94 -6.43 -23.51
CA ARG A 476 26.07 -5.61 -23.98
C ARG A 476 26.70 -6.20 -25.26
N GLU A 477 27.39 -5.36 -26.04
CA GLU A 477 28.20 -5.87 -27.15
C GLU A 477 29.28 -6.84 -26.63
N GLY A 478 29.53 -7.91 -27.40
CA GLY A 478 30.45 -8.99 -27.02
C GLY A 478 29.87 -10.07 -26.11
N HIS A 479 28.62 -9.94 -25.63
CA HIS A 479 27.98 -11.01 -24.85
C HIS A 479 27.74 -12.26 -25.73
N PRO A 480 28.05 -13.49 -25.26
CA PRO A 480 27.95 -14.71 -26.09
C PRO A 480 26.54 -14.97 -26.63
N GLU A 481 25.51 -14.60 -25.88
CA GLU A 481 24.11 -14.78 -26.29
C GLU A 481 23.49 -13.55 -26.99
N LYS A 482 24.29 -12.53 -27.36
CA LYS A 482 23.80 -11.27 -27.93
C LYS A 482 22.98 -11.47 -29.21
N GLU A 483 23.34 -12.44 -30.03
CA GLU A 483 22.64 -12.77 -31.27
C GLU A 483 21.49 -13.76 -31.09
N GLY A 484 21.26 -14.24 -29.87
CA GLY A 484 20.24 -15.23 -29.55
C GLY A 484 20.69 -16.66 -29.81
N ILE A 485 19.96 -17.61 -29.22
CA ILE A 485 20.26 -19.04 -29.26
C ILE A 485 19.16 -19.77 -30.01
N MET A 486 19.56 -20.73 -30.85
CA MET A 486 18.66 -21.61 -31.58
C MET A 486 18.09 -22.69 -30.65
N VAL A 487 16.77 -22.83 -30.66
CA VAL A 487 16.01 -23.75 -29.81
C VAL A 487 14.98 -24.49 -30.67
N ASN A 488 14.70 -25.76 -30.39
CA ASN A 488 13.63 -26.46 -31.09
C ASN A 488 12.28 -25.84 -30.72
N LEU A 489 11.39 -25.71 -31.69
CA LEU A 489 10.06 -25.13 -31.48
C LEU A 489 9.23 -25.92 -30.45
N VAL A 490 9.48 -27.23 -30.33
CA VAL A 490 8.82 -28.08 -29.32
C VAL A 490 9.25 -27.76 -27.89
N ASP A 491 10.47 -27.23 -27.71
CA ASP A 491 11.06 -26.94 -26.40
C ASP A 491 10.94 -25.46 -26.00
N VAL A 492 10.41 -24.62 -26.90
CA VAL A 492 10.42 -23.15 -26.75
C VAL A 492 9.83 -22.67 -25.44
N ALA A 493 8.71 -23.26 -25.00
CA ALA A 493 8.04 -22.86 -23.77
C ALA A 493 8.87 -23.21 -22.52
N ALA A 494 9.49 -24.39 -22.51
CA ALA A 494 10.34 -24.82 -21.39
C ALA A 494 11.59 -23.95 -21.28
N GLU A 495 12.24 -23.65 -22.41
CA GLU A 495 13.43 -22.81 -22.43
C GLU A 495 13.13 -21.36 -22.01
N VAL A 496 12.02 -20.78 -22.49
CA VAL A 496 11.59 -19.45 -22.06
C VAL A 496 11.33 -19.42 -20.54
N LYS A 497 10.64 -20.41 -19.98
CA LYS A 497 10.41 -20.48 -18.52
C LYS A 497 11.72 -20.54 -17.74
N SER A 498 12.68 -21.34 -18.19
CA SER A 498 14.01 -21.45 -17.58
C SER A 498 14.74 -20.10 -17.59
N ARG A 499 14.70 -19.39 -18.72
CA ARG A 499 15.30 -18.06 -18.86
C ARG A 499 14.64 -17.00 -17.97
N LEU A 500 13.31 -16.98 -17.92
CA LEU A 500 12.57 -16.06 -17.05
C LEU A 500 12.90 -16.28 -15.57
N ARG A 501 13.00 -17.54 -15.13
CA ARG A 501 13.41 -17.86 -13.74
C ARG A 501 14.81 -17.37 -13.44
N ARG A 502 15.80 -17.71 -14.28
CA ARG A 502 17.19 -17.25 -14.10
C ARG A 502 17.28 -15.73 -14.03
N LYS A 503 16.50 -15.01 -14.85
CA LYS A 503 16.46 -13.56 -14.83
C LYS A 503 15.87 -13.01 -13.53
N ALA A 504 14.77 -13.60 -13.06
CA ALA A 504 14.15 -13.22 -11.80
C ALA A 504 15.07 -13.46 -10.58
N ASP A 505 15.80 -14.57 -10.56
CA ASP A 505 16.75 -14.89 -9.49
C ASP A 505 17.90 -13.87 -9.44
N LEU A 506 18.44 -13.49 -10.60
CA LEU A 506 19.46 -12.44 -10.71
C LEU A 506 18.93 -11.09 -10.24
N ASP A 507 17.75 -10.69 -10.70
CA ASP A 507 17.12 -9.42 -10.30
C ASP A 507 16.86 -9.38 -8.79
N GLY A 508 16.46 -10.51 -8.18
CA GLY A 508 16.25 -10.66 -6.74
C GLY A 508 17.55 -10.49 -5.94
N LEU A 509 18.65 -11.12 -6.37
CA LEU A 509 19.97 -10.96 -5.74
C LEU A 509 20.48 -9.52 -5.79
N PHE A 510 20.23 -8.80 -6.89
CA PHE A 510 20.59 -7.38 -6.99
C PHE A 510 19.76 -6.51 -6.04
N GLN A 511 18.46 -6.79 -5.88
CA GLN A 511 17.61 -6.06 -4.92
C GLN A 511 18.03 -6.30 -3.47
N GLU A 512 18.39 -7.53 -3.11
CA GLU A 512 18.96 -7.84 -1.78
C GLU A 512 20.30 -7.13 -1.55
N ALA A 513 21.18 -7.12 -2.56
CA ALA A 513 22.49 -6.47 -2.46
C ALA A 513 22.42 -4.93 -2.41
N GLU A 514 21.46 -4.29 -3.07
CA GLU A 514 21.20 -2.85 -2.92
C GLU A 514 20.53 -2.53 -1.58
N GLY A 515 19.66 -3.40 -1.07
CA GLY A 515 19.11 -3.32 0.29
C GLY A 515 20.16 -3.45 1.40
N LEU A 516 21.32 -4.06 1.13
CA LEU A 516 22.47 -4.13 2.04
C LEU A 516 23.39 -2.90 2.00
N ARG A 517 23.28 -2.00 1.01
CA ARG A 517 24.13 -0.79 0.93
C ARG A 517 23.47 0.43 1.58
N VAL A 518 23.14 0.33 2.86
CA VAL A 518 23.11 1.49 3.76
C VAL A 518 23.46 1.02 5.18
N VAL A 519 24.76 0.98 5.50
CA VAL A 519 25.24 1.29 6.86
C VAL A 519 26.60 2.00 6.73
N ASP A 520 26.67 3.15 7.39
CA ASP A 520 27.83 4.01 7.67
C ASP A 520 28.39 4.89 6.55
N GLY A 521 28.10 6.19 6.69
CA GLY A 521 28.94 7.25 6.17
C GLY A 521 30.19 7.41 7.04
N ILE A 522 31.35 7.34 6.41
CA ILE A 522 32.54 8.10 6.82
C ILE A 522 33.13 8.75 5.57
N LYS A 523 33.28 10.08 5.63
CA LYS A 523 34.05 10.89 4.67
C LYS A 523 35.50 10.38 4.63
N GLY A 524 36.05 10.14 3.45
CA GLY A 524 37.49 9.95 3.28
C GLY A 524 37.89 9.50 1.88
N GLU A 525 38.43 10.45 1.13
CA GLU A 525 39.44 10.36 0.06
C GLU A 525 39.31 9.32 -1.08
N ALA A 526 39.46 9.86 -2.30
CA ALA A 526 39.53 9.13 -3.54
C ALA A 526 40.84 8.36 -3.65
N GLU A 527 40.78 7.05 -3.87
CA GLU A 527 41.91 6.30 -4.44
C GLU A 527 41.48 5.35 -5.56
N LYS A 528 42.34 5.37 -6.59
CA LYS A 528 42.25 4.66 -7.86
C LYS A 528 42.29 3.15 -7.63
N ILE A 529 41.43 2.40 -8.32
CA ILE A 529 41.69 0.97 -8.55
C ILE A 529 41.92 0.77 -10.04
N ALA A 530 43.18 0.45 -10.32
CA ALA A 530 43.69 0.05 -11.62
C ALA A 530 43.26 -1.38 -11.98
N SER A 531 43.27 -1.62 -13.29
CA SER A 531 43.21 -2.89 -14.01
C SER A 531 43.78 -4.11 -13.27
N VAL A 532 43.02 -5.21 -13.29
CA VAL A 532 43.60 -6.56 -13.16
C VAL A 532 43.17 -7.39 -14.37
N GLU A 533 44.18 -7.71 -15.17
CA GLU A 533 44.15 -8.63 -16.31
C GLU A 533 44.01 -10.09 -15.87
N SER A 534 43.63 -10.89 -16.86
CA SER A 534 43.51 -12.34 -16.90
C SER A 534 44.61 -13.14 -16.21
N ALA A 535 44.23 -14.20 -15.50
CA ALA A 535 45.07 -15.38 -15.29
C ALA A 535 44.24 -16.67 -15.48
N ALA A 536 44.77 -17.57 -16.31
CA ALA A 536 44.23 -18.89 -16.65
C ALA A 536 44.38 -19.91 -15.49
N PRO A 537 43.65 -21.04 -15.50
CA PRO A 537 43.61 -21.96 -14.36
C PRO A 537 44.79 -22.94 -14.37
N VAL A 538 45.33 -23.23 -13.19
CA VAL A 538 46.32 -24.30 -12.96
C VAL A 538 45.65 -25.43 -12.16
N ALA A 539 45.83 -26.65 -12.65
CA ALA A 539 45.32 -27.90 -12.11
C ALA A 539 45.84 -28.21 -10.69
N ARG A 540 44.99 -28.86 -9.88
CA ARG A 540 45.43 -29.65 -8.73
C ARG A 540 44.66 -30.96 -8.63
N THR A 541 45.44 -31.97 -8.27
CA THR A 541 45.26 -33.42 -8.30
C THR A 541 44.38 -33.98 -7.18
N GLU A 542 43.78 -35.14 -7.49
CA GLU A 542 43.01 -36.01 -6.60
C GLU A 542 43.84 -36.61 -5.46
N GLU A 543 43.20 -36.84 -4.31
CA GLU A 543 43.52 -37.95 -3.40
C GLU A 543 42.27 -38.36 -2.61
N ALA A 544 42.01 -39.67 -2.56
CA ALA A 544 40.89 -40.32 -1.88
C ALA A 544 41.35 -41.05 -0.61
N PRO A 545 40.44 -41.38 0.32
CA PRO A 545 40.47 -42.69 0.99
C PRO A 545 39.05 -43.30 1.14
N ALA A 546 38.80 -44.53 0.68
CA ALA A 546 39.08 -45.84 1.28
C ALA A 546 38.01 -46.30 2.32
N GLU A 547 37.17 -47.27 1.92
CA GLU A 547 36.35 -48.14 2.78
C GLU A 547 37.23 -49.17 3.53
N PRO A 548 36.72 -49.89 4.55
CA PRO A 548 36.31 -51.28 4.26
C PRO A 548 35.16 -51.91 5.12
N SER A 549 34.40 -52.78 4.43
CA SER A 549 33.97 -54.17 4.73
C SER A 549 33.08 -54.59 5.93
N LEU A 550 32.10 -55.43 5.57
CA LEU A 550 31.19 -56.28 6.35
C LEU A 550 31.88 -57.36 7.22
N ASP A 551 31.22 -57.77 8.33
CA ASP A 551 30.96 -59.19 8.65
C ASP A 551 29.83 -59.37 9.69
N THR A 552 29.47 -60.63 9.94
CA THR A 552 28.14 -61.20 10.20
C THR A 552 27.83 -61.62 11.65
N SER A 553 26.54 -61.86 11.90
CA SER A 553 25.97 -63.04 12.61
C SER A 553 25.19 -62.83 13.94
N THR A 554 24.16 -63.67 14.05
CA THR A 554 23.43 -64.18 15.23
C THR A 554 22.17 -63.46 15.75
N ALA A 555 21.02 -64.10 15.50
CA ALA A 555 19.80 -64.05 16.32
C ALA A 555 19.96 -64.95 17.58
N PRO A 556 19.07 -64.86 18.60
CA PRO A 556 17.83 -65.67 18.54
C PRO A 556 16.58 -65.08 19.26
N ALA A 557 15.41 -65.61 18.86
CA ALA A 557 14.20 -66.03 19.62
C ALA A 557 13.52 -65.05 20.61
N ALA A 558 12.22 -65.11 20.92
CA ALA A 558 10.98 -65.73 20.43
C ALA A 558 9.87 -65.26 21.41
N ASP A 559 8.62 -65.60 21.12
CA ASP A 559 7.39 -65.53 21.95
C ASP A 559 6.64 -64.18 22.03
N ASP A 560 5.31 -64.12 22.02
CA ASP A 560 4.22 -65.01 21.59
C ASP A 560 2.91 -64.17 21.72
N ALA A 561 1.84 -64.67 21.10
CA ALA A 561 0.43 -64.52 21.49
C ALA A 561 -0.47 -63.40 20.91
N THR A 562 -1.30 -63.87 19.96
CA THR A 562 -2.79 -63.75 19.87
C THR A 562 -3.41 -62.39 19.52
N VAL A 563 -4.02 -62.19 18.33
CA VAL A 563 -5.27 -62.75 17.74
C VAL A 563 -6.56 -62.20 18.36
N SER A 564 -7.29 -61.39 17.59
CA SER A 564 -8.75 -61.53 17.41
C SER A 564 -9.21 -60.93 16.06
N GLU A 565 -9.66 -61.81 15.16
CA GLU A 565 -10.55 -61.56 14.01
C GLU A 565 -11.90 -60.99 14.51
N SER A 566 -12.77 -60.32 13.73
CA SER A 566 -13.49 -60.78 12.52
C SER A 566 -14.31 -59.60 11.92
N LYS A 567 -14.31 -59.34 10.59
CA LYS A 567 -15.34 -59.71 9.57
C LYS A 567 -16.81 -59.51 10.06
N LYS A 568 -17.77 -58.95 9.30
CA LYS A 568 -18.06 -59.03 7.85
C LYS A 568 -19.26 -58.12 7.45
N ALA A 569 -19.29 -57.77 6.16
CA ALA A 569 -20.44 -57.64 5.21
C ALA A 569 -21.46 -56.48 5.40
N ALA A 570 -21.76 -55.61 4.40
CA ALA A 570 -22.20 -55.74 2.99
C ALA A 570 -23.63 -55.12 2.91
N ASP A 571 -23.89 -54.05 2.17
CA ASP A 571 -24.09 -53.91 0.72
C ASP A 571 -25.59 -53.86 0.36
N ALA A 572 -26.02 -52.82 -0.37
CA ALA A 572 -27.24 -52.76 -1.21
C ALA A 572 -27.48 -51.33 -1.77
N SER A 573 -26.92 -51.10 -2.96
CA SER A 573 -27.44 -50.54 -4.22
C SER A 573 -28.55 -49.46 -4.34
N PRO A 574 -28.58 -48.73 -5.49
CA PRO A 574 -29.37 -47.52 -5.77
C PRO A 574 -30.50 -47.71 -6.81
N GLU A 575 -31.42 -46.74 -6.91
CA GLU A 575 -32.37 -46.45 -8.02
C GLU A 575 -33.18 -45.19 -7.58
N SER A 576 -33.74 -44.26 -8.38
CA SER A 576 -33.88 -44.03 -9.82
C SER A 576 -34.55 -42.64 -10.02
N LEU A 577 -34.10 -41.90 -11.05
CA LEU A 577 -34.82 -41.10 -12.07
C LEU A 577 -36.16 -40.33 -11.83
N GLU A 578 -36.27 -39.25 -12.64
CA GLU A 578 -37.43 -38.45 -13.12
C GLU A 578 -37.94 -37.27 -12.26
N SER A 579 -38.53 -36.18 -12.78
CA SER A 579 -38.41 -35.35 -14.00
C SER A 579 -39.43 -34.18 -13.84
N ILE A 580 -39.15 -33.02 -14.46
CA ILE A 580 -40.10 -31.98 -14.96
C ILE A 580 -40.87 -31.09 -13.94
N GLY A 581 -40.83 -29.76 -14.17
CA GLY A 581 -41.92 -28.84 -13.77
C GLY A 581 -41.54 -27.36 -13.71
N ALA A 582 -41.98 -26.57 -14.68
CA ALA A 582 -41.74 -25.13 -14.82
C ALA A 582 -42.96 -24.27 -14.36
N VAL A 583 -42.69 -23.07 -13.77
CA VAL A 583 -43.42 -21.78 -13.92
C VAL A 583 -44.86 -21.70 -13.31
N PRO A 584 -45.45 -20.53 -12.91
CA PRO A 584 -45.13 -19.12 -13.23
C PRO A 584 -45.01 -18.09 -12.10
N ALA A 585 -44.61 -16.90 -12.59
CA ALA A 585 -44.65 -15.57 -12.01
C ALA A 585 -46.02 -15.09 -11.49
N SER A 586 -45.93 -14.19 -10.52
CA SER A 586 -46.80 -13.03 -10.30
C SER A 586 -45.99 -11.92 -9.64
#